data_AF-A0A1E3VH39-F1
#
_entry.id   AF-A0A1E3VH39-F1
#
_cell.length_a   1.000
_cell.length_b   1.000
_cell.length_c   1.000
_cell.angle_alpha   90.00
_cell.angle_beta   90.00
_cell.angle_gamma   90.00
#
_symmetry.space_group_name_H-M   'P 1'
#
loop_
_entity.id
_entity.type
_entity.pdbx_description
1 polymer ?
#
loop_
_entity_poly.entity_id
_entity_poly.type
_entity_poly.pdbx_seq_one_letter_code
_entity_poly.pdbx_strand_id
1 'polypeptide(L)' 'MPKLIGFMITHMTVGFLIGTLAAIALVLLHPAEPEGLQPLALWLKIFALGGPFALGSLATALMLDAES' A
#
# COMPACT_ATOMS: atom_id res chain seq x y z
N MET A 1 -22.50 0.41 -11.62
CA MET A 1 -21.68 1.40 -10.89
C MET A 1 -21.26 0.98 -9.47
N PRO A 2 -22.12 0.47 -8.58
CA PRO A 2 -21.68 0.10 -7.21
C PRO A 2 -20.67 -1.07 -7.17
N LYS A 3 -20.76 -2.00 -8.13
CA LYS A 3 -19.81 -3.12 -8.25
C LYS A 3 -18.38 -2.67 -8.57
N LEU A 4 -18.23 -1.64 -9.41
CA LEU A 4 -16.91 -1.11 -9.80
C LEU A 4 -16.23 -0.41 -8.62
N ILE A 5 -16.99 0.36 -7.84
CA ILE A 5 -16.47 1.01 -6.63
C ILE A 5 -16.03 -0.04 -5.61
N GLY A 6 -16.82 -1.09 -5.39
CA GLY A 6 -16.45 -2.20 -4.51
C GLY A 6 -15.18 -2.92 -4.97
N PHE A 7 -15.06 -3.18 -6.27
CA PHE A 7 -13.85 -3.76 -6.88
C PHE A 7 -12.63 -2.86 -6.65
N MET A 8 -12.77 -1.57 -6.89
CA MET A 8 -11.69 -0.59 -6.76
C MET A 8 -11.20 -0.48 -5.32
N ILE A 9 -12.14 -0.35 -4.37
CA ILE A 9 -11.83 -0.31 -2.93
C ILE A 9 -11.11 -1.59 -2.52
N THR A 10 -11.61 -2.76 -2.90
CA THR A 10 -11.02 -4.04 -2.50
C THR A 10 -9.55 -4.14 -2.92
N HIS A 11 -9.23 -3.85 -4.18
CA HIS A 11 -7.86 -3.97 -4.69
C HIS A 11 -6.95 -2.87 -4.15
N MET A 12 -7.45 -1.64 -4.01
CA MET A 12 -6.68 -0.58 -3.37
C MET A 12 -6.37 -0.90 -1.90
N THR A 13 -7.34 -1.44 -1.15
CA THR A 13 -7.13 -1.86 0.24
C THR A 13 -6.12 -3.00 0.34
N VAL A 14 -6.25 -4.04 -0.48
CA VAL A 14 -5.31 -5.17 -0.48
C VAL A 14 -3.89 -4.70 -0.81
N GLY A 15 -3.71 -3.93 -1.89
CA GLY A 15 -2.41 -3.37 -2.25
C GLY A 15 -1.85 -2.47 -1.15
N PHE A 16 -2.66 -1.58 -0.58
CA PHE A 16 -2.22 -0.70 0.50
C PHE A 16 -1.77 -1.47 1.75
N LEU A 17 -2.48 -2.54 2.12
CA LEU A 17 -2.11 -3.40 3.25
C LEU A 17 -0.77 -4.09 3.00
N ILE A 18 -0.53 -4.60 1.79
CA ILE A 18 0.76 -5.20 1.42
C ILE A 18 1.87 -4.16 1.53
N GLY A 19 1.69 -2.96 0.98
CA GLY A 19 2.68 -1.88 1.07
C GLY A 19 2.91 -1.41 2.51
N THR A 20 1.87 -1.41 3.35
CA THR A 20 1.99 -1.12 4.79
C THR A 20 2.84 -2.15 5.51
N LEU A 21 2.59 -3.45 5.26
CA LEU A 21 3.38 -4.54 5.83
C LEU A 21 4.84 -4.46 5.37
N ALA A 22 5.08 -4.12 4.09
CA ALA A 22 6.42 -3.92 3.56
C ALA A 22 7.13 -2.74 4.25
N ALA A 23 6.44 -1.62 4.47
CA ALA A 23 7.00 -0.46 5.17
C ALA A 23 7.35 -0.80 6.63
N ILE A 24 6.47 -1.51 7.33
CA ILE A 24 6.72 -1.98 8.70
C ILE A 24 7.94 -2.92 8.72
N ALA A 25 7.99 -3.88 7.81
CA ALA A 25 9.13 -4.80 7.69
C ALA A 25 10.44 -4.04 7.44
N LEU A 26 10.45 -3.03 6.58
CA LEU A 26 11.64 -2.21 6.35
C LEU A 26 12.08 -1.44 7.59
N VAL A 27 11.15 -0.87 8.36
CA VAL A 27 11.46 -0.18 9.61
C VAL A 27 12.04 -1.13 10.66
N LEU A 28 11.53 -2.36 10.75
CA LEU A 28 12.03 -3.37 11.67
C LEU A 28 13.41 -3.91 11.28
N LEU A 29 13.65 -4.09 9.97
CA LEU A 29 14.93 -4.59 9.45
C LEU A 29 16.00 -3.51 9.41
N HIS A 30 15.60 -2.25 9.19
CA HIS A 30 16.49 -1.09 9.07
C HIS A 30 15.98 0.04 9.98
N PRO A 31 16.17 -0.08 11.31
CA PRO A 31 15.77 0.96 12.24
C PRO A 31 16.52 2.25 11.90
N ALA A 32 15.76 3.30 11.59
CA ALA A 32 16.33 4.59 11.24
C ALA A 32 16.73 5.37 12.49
N GLU A 33 17.99 5.84 12.48
CA GLU A 33 18.64 6.90 13.27
C GLU A 33 18.41 6.94 14.80
N PRO A 34 19.46 7.28 15.59
CA PRO A 34 19.45 7.22 17.05
C PRO A 34 18.45 8.17 17.75
N GLU A 35 17.88 9.15 17.04
CA GLU A 35 16.88 10.09 17.59
C GLU A 35 15.48 9.49 17.74
N GLY A 36 15.27 8.25 17.28
CA GLY A 36 14.01 7.54 17.44
C GLY A 36 12.98 7.87 16.36
N LEU A 37 12.11 6.90 16.11
CA LEU A 37 11.15 6.96 15.02
C LEU A 37 10.00 7.93 15.38
N GLN A 38 10.01 9.13 14.82
CA GLN A 38 8.89 10.05 14.96
C GLN A 38 7.61 9.43 14.37
N PRO A 39 6.46 9.44 15.08
CA PRO A 39 5.22 8.82 14.60
C PRO A 39 4.79 9.32 13.21
N LEU A 40 4.97 10.61 12.93
CA LEU A 40 4.66 11.19 11.62
C LEU A 40 5.53 10.60 10.51
N ALA A 41 6.83 10.42 10.76
CA ALA A 41 7.75 9.82 9.79
C ALA A 41 7.37 8.36 9.47
N LEU A 42 6.90 7.60 10.47
CA LEU A 42 6.38 6.25 10.25
C LEU A 42 5.14 6.26 9.36
N TRP A 43 4.17 7.14 9.63
CA TRP A 43 2.97 7.27 8.80
C TRP A 43 3.30 7.65 7.35
N LEU A 44 4.24 8.59 7.16
CA LEU A 44 4.71 8.98 5.82
C LEU A 44 5.41 7.83 5.09
N LYS A 45 6.24 7.03 5.78
CA LYS A 45 6.87 5.84 5.19
C LYS A 45 5.85 4.78 4.79
N ILE A 46 4.86 4.52 5.66
CA ILE A 46 3.74 3.62 5.37
C ILE A 46 2.98 4.11 4.14
N PHE A 47 2.64 5.40 4.07
CA PHE A 47 1.90 5.95 2.95
C PHE A 47 2.70 5.93 1.65
N ALA A 48 4.01 6.24 1.72
CA ALA A 48 4.92 6.25 0.58
C ALA A 48 5.05 4.88 -0.09
N LEU A 49 4.95 3.78 0.67
CA LEU A 49 4.93 2.42 0.14
C LEU A 49 3.52 1.89 -0.14
N GLY A 50 2.57 2.16 0.76
CA GLY A 50 1.19 1.72 0.63
C GLY A 50 0.52 2.27 -0.63
N GLY A 51 0.74 3.54 -0.97
CA GLY A 51 0.13 4.20 -2.14
C GLY A 51 0.47 3.51 -3.47
N PRO A 52 1.75 3.35 -3.83
CA PRO A 52 2.16 2.66 -5.05
C PRO A 52 1.66 1.21 -5.13
N PHE A 53 1.67 0.46 -4.03
CA PHE A 53 1.15 -0.91 -4.01
C PHE A 53 -0.38 -0.95 -4.20
N ALA A 54 -1.12 -0.01 -3.61
CA ALA A 54 -2.57 0.12 -3.82
C ALA A 54 -2.91 0.36 -5.29
N LEU A 55 -2.20 1.30 -5.92
CA LEU A 55 -2.39 1.62 -7.34
C LEU A 55 -1.94 0.48 -8.24
N GLY A 56 -0.80 -0.16 -7.95
CA GLY A 56 -0.30 -1.32 -8.69
C GLY A 56 -1.26 -2.51 -8.62
N SER A 57 -1.77 -2.84 -7.43
CA SER A 57 -2.77 -3.90 -7.26
C SER A 57 -4.04 -3.62 -8.06
N LEU A 58 -4.51 -2.37 -8.05
CA LEU A 58 -5.69 -1.99 -8.83
C LEU A 58 -5.41 -2.06 -10.33
N ALA A 59 -4.26 -1.55 -10.79
CA ALA A 59 -3.88 -1.57 -12.20
C ALA A 59 -3.82 -2.99 -12.75
N THR A 60 -3.20 -3.92 -12.02
CA THR A 60 -3.15 -5.34 -12.39
C THR A 60 -4.55 -5.95 -12.44
N ALA A 61 -5.40 -5.64 -11.47
CA ALA A 61 -6.76 -6.17 -11.44
C ALA A 61 -7.60 -5.67 -12.63
N LEU A 62 -7.48 -4.38 -12.99
CA LEU A 62 -8.15 -3.80 -14.15
C LEU A 62 -7.63 -4.37 -15.47
N MET A 63 -6.32 -4.64 -15.57
CA MET A 63 -5.74 -5.30 -16.74
C MET A 63 -6.33 -6.70 -16.93
N LEU A 64 -6.39 -7.50 -15.86
CA LEU A 64 -6.94 -8.86 -15.91
C LEU A 64 -8.44 -8.87 -16.23
N ASP A 65 -9.21 -7.91 -15.71
CA ASP A 65 -10.65 -7.76 -16.01
C ASP A 65 -10.88 -7.31 -17.46
N ALA A 66 -9.96 -6.53 -18.04
CA ALA A 66 -10.04 -6.14 -19.45
C ALA A 66 -9.70 -7.27 -20.43
N GLU A 67 -8.96 -8.30 -19.98
CA GLU A 67 -8.60 -9.48 -20.78
C GLU A 67 -9.63 -10.62 -20.71
N SER A 68 -10.61 -10.53 -19.79
CA SER A 68 -11.67 -11.54 -19.60
C SER A 68 -12.94 -11.26 -20.41
#